data_AF-A0A9D5UY53-F1
#
_entry.id   AF-A0A9D5UY53-F1
#
_cell.length_a   1.000
_cell.length_b   1.000
_cell.length_c   1.000
_cell.angle_alpha   90.00
_cell.angle_beta   90.00
_cell.angle_gamma   90.00
#
_symmetry.space_group_name_H-M   'P 1'
#
loop_
_entity.id
_entity.type
_entity.pdbx_description
1 polymer ?
#
loop_
_entity_poly.entity_id
_entity_poly.type
_entity_poly.pdbx_seq_one_letter_code
_entity_poly.pdbx_strand_id
1 'polypeptide(L)'
;MRTRINSNRFVVVLVLVALVTWVKPAWAVLQHGHYCGVDNNQWEKSPISAIDVACRNHDLCYMRPGGMGACICDRMLVQDAHNIITYCQETNDPRFLPCGKGFAQMVIMGFALKPCQNNQTIAPGGHDGWFLPLGQSLFGH
;
A
#
# COMPACT_ATOMS: atom_id res chain seq x y z
N MET A 1 16.32 44.78 -29.02
CA MET A 1 15.39 43.77 -29.58
C MET A 1 14.49 43.28 -28.46
N ARG A 2 13.24 43.76 -28.37
CA ARG A 2 12.33 43.48 -27.24
C ARG A 2 11.47 42.27 -27.64
N THR A 3 11.75 41.10 -27.08
CA THR A 3 10.97 39.89 -27.33
C THR A 3 9.55 40.09 -26.80
N ARG A 4 8.57 40.08 -27.70
CA ARG A 4 7.14 40.23 -27.38
C ARG A 4 6.66 38.90 -26.78
N ILE A 5 6.68 38.78 -25.47
CA ILE A 5 6.12 37.62 -24.77
C ILE A 5 4.60 37.63 -25.03
N ASN A 6 4.11 36.60 -25.71
CA ASN A 6 2.69 36.45 -26.02
C ASN A 6 1.92 36.14 -24.74
N SER A 7 1.11 37.12 -24.28
CA SER A 7 0.30 37.05 -23.05
C SER A 7 -0.50 35.74 -22.94
N ASN A 8 -1.05 35.24 -24.06
CA ASN A 8 -1.80 33.98 -24.07
C ASN A 8 -0.94 32.78 -23.72
N ARG A 9 0.32 32.74 -24.15
CA ARG A 9 1.24 31.65 -23.79
C ARG A 9 1.62 31.72 -22.31
N PHE A 10 1.75 32.92 -21.77
CA PHE A 10 2.05 33.13 -20.35
C PHE A 10 0.90 32.69 -19.45
N VAL A 11 -0.35 33.04 -19.82
CA VAL A 11 -1.55 32.61 -19.09
C VAL A 11 -1.73 31.09 -19.13
N VAL A 12 -1.53 30.45 -20.29
CA VAL A 12 -1.62 28.99 -20.41
C VAL A 12 -0.58 28.28 -19.53
N VAL A 13 0.67 28.77 -19.52
CA VAL A 13 1.72 28.21 -18.65
C VAL A 13 1.37 28.40 -17.18
N LEU A 14 0.88 29.57 -16.78
CA LEU A 14 0.46 29.81 -15.39
C LEU A 14 -0.71 28.92 -14.97
N VAL A 15 -1.69 28.69 -15.85
CA VAL A 15 -2.82 27.78 -15.59
C VAL A 15 -2.33 26.34 -15.47
N LEU A 16 -1.43 25.87 -16.33
CA LEU A 16 -0.87 24.52 -16.25
C LEU A 16 -0.02 24.33 -14.98
N VAL A 17 0.81 25.31 -14.61
CA VAL A 17 1.59 25.29 -13.36
C VAL A 17 0.69 25.31 -12.14
N ALA A 18 -0.38 26.11 -12.15
CA ALA A 18 -1.39 26.08 -11.09
C ALA A 18 -2.12 24.73 -11.02
N LEU A 19 -2.51 24.13 -12.15
CA LEU A 19 -3.14 22.81 -12.14
C LEU A 19 -2.22 21.72 -11.59
N VAL A 20 -0.92 21.74 -11.94
CA VAL A 20 0.05 20.74 -11.46
C VAL A 20 0.41 20.93 -9.99
N THR A 21 0.41 22.15 -9.46
CA THR A 21 0.76 22.43 -8.05
C THR A 21 -0.38 22.23 -7.07
N TRP A 22 -1.64 22.17 -7.54
CA TRP A 22 -2.82 21.89 -6.70
C TRP A 22 -3.20 20.41 -6.64
N VAL A 23 -2.69 19.58 -7.56
CA VAL A 23 -2.72 18.13 -7.40
C VAL A 23 -1.65 17.80 -6.36
N LYS A 24 -2.05 17.79 -5.08
CA LYS A 24 -1.28 17.03 -4.08
C LYS A 24 -1.16 15.62 -4.67
N PRO A 25 0.04 15.12 -4.99
CA PRO A 25 0.17 13.71 -5.35
C PRO A 25 -0.50 12.93 -4.23
N ALA A 26 -1.49 12.11 -4.60
CA ALA A 26 -2.16 11.23 -3.67
C ALA A 26 -1.14 10.16 -3.26
N TRP A 27 -0.19 10.53 -2.41
CA TRP A 27 0.50 9.64 -1.49
C TRP A 27 -0.51 9.16 -0.45
N ALA A 28 -1.71 8.74 -0.89
CA ALA A 28 -2.68 8.09 -0.07
C ALA A 28 -2.02 6.76 0.32
N VAL A 29 -1.22 6.82 1.38
CA VAL A 29 -0.78 5.65 2.11
C VAL A 29 -2.09 4.95 2.44
N LEU A 30 -2.32 3.82 1.77
CA LEU A 30 -3.46 2.96 2.05
C LEU A 30 -3.25 2.45 3.47
N GLN A 31 -3.81 3.18 4.44
CA GLN A 31 -3.78 2.85 5.85
C GLN A 31 -5.15 2.37 6.29
N HIS A 32 -5.18 1.28 7.03
CA HIS A 32 -6.39 0.75 7.64
C HIS A 32 -6.05 0.09 8.97
N GLY A 33 -6.77 0.49 10.02
CA GLY A 33 -6.52 -0.03 11.36
C GLY A 33 -5.14 0.32 11.90
N HIS A 34 -4.54 -0.63 12.60
CA HIS A 34 -3.25 -0.44 13.28
C HIS A 34 -2.08 -1.07 12.51
N TYR A 35 -2.36 -1.98 11.57
CA TYR A 35 -1.36 -2.83 10.95
C TYR A 35 -1.40 -2.84 9.41
N CYS A 36 -2.46 -2.37 8.76
CA CYS A 36 -2.42 -2.24 7.30
C CYS A 36 -1.83 -0.87 6.92
N GLY A 37 -0.60 -0.83 6.41
CA GLY A 37 0.04 0.41 5.96
C GLY A 37 1.56 0.37 6.08
N VAL A 38 2.19 1.52 5.78
CA VAL A 38 3.60 1.79 6.09
C VAL A 38 3.68 2.36 7.51
N ASP A 39 4.68 1.92 8.28
CA ASP A 39 4.95 2.28 9.69
C ASP A 39 3.91 1.79 10.71
N ASN A 40 3.94 0.49 11.00
CA ASN A 40 3.02 -0.15 11.93
C ASN A 40 3.66 -0.27 13.33
N ASN A 41 3.83 0.85 14.04
CA ASN A 41 4.45 0.87 15.38
C ASN A 41 3.45 0.60 16.53
N GLN A 42 2.22 0.23 16.20
CA GLN A 42 1.12 0.08 17.18
C GLN A 42 1.01 -1.34 17.71
N TRP A 43 2.14 -2.00 17.99
CA TRP A 43 2.23 -3.43 18.36
C TRP A 43 1.45 -3.80 19.63
N GLU A 44 1.17 -2.83 20.50
CA GLU A 44 0.39 -3.03 21.72
C GLU A 44 -1.13 -2.97 21.50
N LYS A 45 -1.59 -2.49 20.33
CA LYS A 45 -3.02 -2.32 20.06
C LYS A 45 -3.63 -3.59 19.47
N SER A 46 -4.88 -3.88 19.82
CA SER A 46 -5.61 -4.98 19.17
C SER A 46 -6.02 -4.59 17.74
N PRO A 47 -6.00 -5.52 16.77
CA PRO A 47 -6.54 -5.28 15.43
C PRO A 47 -8.03 -4.92 15.49
N ILE A 48 -8.47 -4.02 14.59
CA ILE A 48 -9.84 -3.49 14.59
C ILE A 48 -10.74 -4.09 13.51
N SER A 49 -10.21 -4.99 12.67
CA SER A 49 -10.96 -5.69 11.62
C SER A 49 -10.25 -6.98 11.22
N ALA A 50 -10.94 -7.88 10.49
CA ALA A 50 -10.33 -9.12 9.99
C ALA A 50 -9.13 -8.85 9.06
N ILE A 51 -9.22 -7.84 8.18
CA ILE A 51 -8.09 -7.45 7.32
C ILE A 51 -6.92 -6.87 8.13
N ASP A 52 -7.20 -6.13 9.21
CA ASP A 52 -6.17 -5.62 10.11
C ASP A 52 -5.45 -6.75 10.87
N VAL A 53 -6.16 -7.84 11.19
CA VAL A 53 -5.52 -9.08 11.71
C VAL A 53 -4.59 -9.70 10.68
N ALA A 54 -5.01 -9.77 9.42
CA ALA A 54 -4.20 -10.33 8.34
C ALA A 54 -2.93 -9.49 8.11
N CYS A 55 -3.05 -8.17 8.08
CA CYS A 55 -1.90 -7.26 7.98
C CYS A 55 -0.93 -7.43 9.15
N ARG A 56 -1.42 -7.54 10.40
CA ARG A 56 -0.55 -7.84 11.56
C ARG A 56 0.23 -9.14 11.38
N ASN A 57 -0.44 -10.19 10.92
CA ASN A 57 0.20 -11.49 10.71
C ASN A 57 1.26 -11.43 9.60
N HIS A 58 1.02 -10.63 8.57
CA HIS A 58 1.98 -10.35 7.51
C HIS A 58 3.21 -9.60 8.04
N ASP A 59 3.02 -8.53 8.82
CA ASP A 59 4.15 -7.81 9.41
C ASP A 59 4.97 -8.72 10.35
N LEU A 60 4.31 -9.54 11.16
CA LEU A 60 4.97 -10.54 12.01
C LEU A 60 5.75 -11.58 11.20
N CYS A 61 5.29 -11.91 9.99
CA CYS A 61 6.02 -12.78 9.06
C CYS A 61 7.30 -12.10 8.59
N TYR A 62 7.23 -10.82 8.23
CA TYR A 62 8.38 -10.01 7.85
C TYR A 62 9.43 -9.85 8.95
N MET A 63 9.02 -9.80 10.22
CA MET A 63 9.93 -9.71 11.36
C MET A 63 10.74 -10.98 11.63
N ARG A 64 10.39 -12.12 11.03
CA ARG A 64 11.13 -13.38 11.23
C ARG A 64 12.45 -13.36 10.45
N PRO A 65 13.48 -14.12 10.89
CA PRO A 65 14.71 -14.29 10.12
C PRO A 65 14.42 -14.75 8.69
N GLY A 66 14.88 -13.99 7.69
CA GLY A 66 14.63 -14.26 6.27
C GLY A 66 13.19 -13.99 5.80
N GLY A 67 12.34 -13.39 6.65
CA GLY A 67 10.95 -13.05 6.33
C GLY A 67 10.79 -11.74 5.57
N MET A 68 11.69 -10.76 5.79
CA MET A 68 11.60 -9.45 5.15
C MET A 68 11.68 -9.57 3.62
N GLY A 69 10.62 -9.13 2.94
CA GLY A 69 10.50 -9.27 1.48
C GLY A 69 10.27 -10.69 0.99
N ALA A 70 10.00 -11.65 1.87
CA ALA A 70 9.78 -13.04 1.48
C ALA A 70 8.41 -13.21 0.81
N CYS A 71 8.43 -13.79 -0.39
CA CYS A 71 7.23 -14.02 -1.19
C CYS A 71 6.19 -14.93 -0.54
N ILE A 72 6.57 -15.68 0.49
CA ILE A 72 5.63 -16.50 1.25
C ILE A 72 4.73 -15.64 2.14
N CYS A 73 5.26 -14.60 2.78
CA CYS A 73 4.49 -13.70 3.62
C CYS A 73 3.44 -12.96 2.77
N ASP A 74 3.86 -12.45 1.62
CA ASP A 74 3.01 -11.74 0.67
C ASP A 74 1.86 -12.61 0.15
N ARG A 75 2.17 -13.85 -0.25
CA ARG A 75 1.16 -14.81 -0.70
C ARG A 75 0.16 -15.16 0.39
N MET A 76 0.61 -15.29 1.64
CA MET A 76 -0.30 -15.52 2.77
C MET A 76 -1.26 -14.34 2.95
N LEU A 77 -0.78 -13.09 2.91
CA LEU A 77 -1.64 -11.92 3.02
C LEU A 77 -2.66 -11.83 1.88
N VAL A 78 -2.24 -12.08 0.63
CA VAL A 78 -3.15 -12.11 -0.52
C VAL A 78 -4.23 -13.19 -0.34
N GLN A 79 -3.84 -14.38 0.12
CA GLN A 79 -4.78 -15.47 0.36
C GLN A 79 -5.78 -15.13 1.48
N ASP A 80 -5.31 -14.53 2.58
CA ASP A 80 -6.17 -14.09 3.68
C ASP A 80 -7.15 -13.00 3.21
N ALA A 81 -6.69 -12.04 2.41
CA ALA A 81 -7.55 -11.02 1.82
C ALA A 81 -8.65 -11.62 0.92
N HIS A 82 -8.32 -12.61 0.09
CA HIS A 82 -9.32 -13.36 -0.69
C HIS A 82 -10.33 -14.06 0.21
N ASN A 83 -9.86 -14.75 1.25
CA ASN A 83 -10.74 -15.44 2.19
C ASN A 83 -11.68 -14.47 2.92
N ILE A 84 -11.20 -13.29 3.30
CA ILE A 84 -12.01 -12.24 3.94
C ILE A 84 -13.11 -11.76 2.98
N ILE A 85 -12.78 -11.49 1.72
CA ILE A 85 -13.77 -11.04 0.73
C ILE A 85 -14.86 -12.10 0.54
N THR A 86 -14.46 -13.37 0.38
CA THR A 86 -15.36 -14.47 0.05
C THR A 86 -16.19 -14.93 1.24
N TYR A 87 -15.58 -15.12 2.41
CA TYR A 87 -16.19 -15.87 3.51
C TYR A 87 -16.56 -15.02 4.73
N CYS A 88 -15.93 -13.86 4.92
CA CYS A 88 -16.27 -13.03 6.08
C CYS A 88 -17.69 -12.46 5.93
N GLN A 89 -18.50 -12.59 6.97
CA GLN A 89 -19.85 -12.04 7.04
C GLN A 89 -19.84 -10.78 7.91
N GLU A 90 -20.38 -9.69 7.37
CA GLU A 90 -20.58 -8.49 8.18
C GLU A 90 -21.69 -8.77 9.21
N THR A 91 -21.45 -8.36 10.44
CA THR A 91 -22.38 -8.54 11.56
C THR A 91 -22.44 -7.26 12.39
N ASN A 92 -23.61 -6.99 12.98
CA ASN A 92 -23.79 -5.89 13.91
C ASN A 92 -23.49 -6.30 15.37
N ASP A 93 -23.05 -7.54 15.59
CA ASP A 93 -22.66 -8.03 16.91
C ASP A 93 -21.27 -7.49 17.28
N PRO A 94 -21.14 -6.67 18.34
CA PRO A 94 -19.89 -6.02 18.72
C PRO A 94 -18.80 -6.99 19.20
N ARG A 95 -19.13 -8.27 19.40
CA ARG A 95 -18.16 -9.31 19.73
C ARG A 95 -17.32 -9.76 18.53
N PHE A 96 -17.75 -9.45 17.31
CA PHE A 96 -17.05 -9.82 16.08
C PHE A 96 -16.38 -8.62 15.44
N LEU A 97 -15.22 -8.84 14.84
CA LEU A 97 -14.49 -7.82 14.11
C LEU A 97 -15.15 -7.54 12.76
N PRO A 98 -15.26 -6.28 12.32
CA PRO A 98 -15.62 -5.93 10.95
C PRO A 98 -14.72 -6.63 9.93
N CYS A 99 -15.24 -6.96 8.75
CA CYS A 99 -14.44 -7.69 7.76
C CYS A 99 -13.36 -6.82 7.11
N GLY A 100 -13.68 -5.57 6.79
CA GLY A 100 -12.78 -4.68 6.05
C GLY A 100 -12.61 -5.08 4.57
N LYS A 101 -13.66 -5.61 3.93
CA LYS A 101 -13.62 -6.14 2.55
C LYS A 101 -13.11 -5.14 1.50
N GLY A 102 -13.47 -3.86 1.64
CA GLY A 102 -13.01 -2.81 0.73
C GLY A 102 -11.49 -2.66 0.74
N PHE A 103 -10.88 -2.71 1.92
CA PHE A 103 -9.42 -2.65 2.04
C PHE A 103 -8.76 -3.97 1.60
N ALA A 104 -9.36 -5.12 1.91
CA ALA A 104 -8.88 -6.42 1.43
C ALA A 104 -8.77 -6.45 -0.11
N GLN A 105 -9.72 -5.84 -0.82
CA GLN A 105 -9.63 -5.69 -2.28
C GLN A 105 -8.41 -4.85 -2.70
N MET A 106 -8.16 -3.73 -2.00
CA MET A 106 -7.00 -2.87 -2.29
C MET A 106 -5.67 -3.60 -2.04
N VAL A 107 -5.60 -4.45 -1.02
CA VAL A 107 -4.44 -5.30 -0.75
C VAL A 107 -4.15 -6.21 -1.94
N ILE A 108 -5.15 -6.98 -2.41
CA ILE A 108 -4.99 -7.88 -3.57
C ILE A 108 -4.51 -7.11 -4.80
N MET A 109 -5.11 -5.96 -5.08
CA MET A 109 -4.71 -5.11 -6.21
C MET A 109 -3.28 -4.60 -6.09
N GLY A 110 -2.85 -4.21 -4.88
CA GLY A 110 -1.47 -3.77 -4.62
C GLY A 110 -0.44 -4.86 -4.95
N PHE A 111 -0.73 -6.10 -4.54
CA PHE A 111 0.12 -7.25 -4.83
C PHE A 111 0.10 -7.71 -6.28
N ALA A 112 -1.00 -7.49 -7.00
CA ALA A 112 -1.08 -7.81 -8.42
C ALA A 112 -0.13 -6.95 -9.28
N LEU A 113 0.23 -5.75 -8.81
CA LEU A 113 1.16 -4.85 -9.50
C LEU A 113 2.64 -5.26 -9.34
N LYS A 114 2.97 -5.96 -8.25
CA LYS A 114 4.29 -6.56 -8.00
C LYS A 114 4.12 -8.03 -7.58
N PRO A 115 3.75 -8.92 -8.51
CA PRO A 115 3.47 -10.30 -8.16
C PRO A 115 4.76 -11.04 -7.83
N CYS A 116 4.74 -11.78 -6.72
CA CYS A 116 5.71 -12.82 -6.46
C CYS A 116 5.51 -13.98 -7.45
N GLN A 117 6.55 -14.28 -8.24
CA GLN A 117 6.51 -15.44 -9.15
C GLN A 117 6.73 -16.75 -8.38
N ASN A 118 6.24 -17.86 -8.92
CA ASN A 118 6.21 -19.15 -8.23
C ASN A 118 7.61 -19.69 -7.84
N ASN A 119 8.66 -19.27 -8.54
CA ASN A 119 10.05 -19.64 -8.25
C ASN A 119 10.80 -18.59 -7.38
N GLN A 120 10.15 -17.49 -7.01
CA GLN A 120 10.75 -16.43 -6.22
C GLN A 120 10.53 -16.67 -4.74
N THR A 121 11.63 -16.69 -3.99
CA THR A 121 11.63 -16.71 -2.52
C THR A 121 11.54 -15.30 -1.94
N ILE A 122 12.04 -14.30 -2.66
CA ILE A 122 12.05 -12.88 -2.29
C ILE A 122 11.34 -12.09 -3.39
N ALA A 123 10.50 -11.12 -3.00
CA ALA A 123 9.79 -10.25 -3.92
C ALA A 123 10.77 -9.37 -4.72
N PRO A 124 10.52 -9.10 -6.01
CA PRO A 124 11.36 -8.23 -6.82
C PRO A 124 11.36 -6.79 -6.25
N GLY A 125 12.53 -6.32 -5.82
CA GLY A 125 12.70 -5.03 -5.13
C GLY A 125 12.74 -5.14 -3.60
N GLY A 126 13.32 -6.23 -3.08
CA GLY A 126 13.43 -6.51 -1.66
C GLY A 126 13.93 -5.34 -0.79
N HIS A 127 13.35 -5.30 0.41
CA HIS A 127 13.66 -4.54 1.62
C HIS A 127 12.87 -3.26 1.91
N ASP A 128 12.15 -2.67 0.96
CA ASP A 128 11.43 -1.41 1.23
C ASP A 128 10.40 -1.06 0.15
N GLY A 129 9.17 -0.80 0.58
CA GLY A 129 8.20 -0.10 -0.26
C GLY A 129 7.04 -0.96 -0.74
N TRP A 130 6.14 -1.27 0.20
CA TRP A 130 4.72 -1.16 -0.10
C TRP A 130 4.50 0.21 -0.78
N PHE A 131 4.13 0.20 -2.08
CA PHE A 131 3.70 1.36 -2.87
C PHE A 131 4.74 2.35 -3.45
N LEU A 132 5.99 1.97 -3.69
CA LEU A 132 6.90 2.80 -4.52
C LEU A 132 7.22 2.15 -5.88
N PRO A 133 6.66 2.67 -7.00
CA PRO A 133 7.21 2.42 -8.33
C PRO A 133 8.35 3.38 -8.71
N LEU A 134 8.68 4.39 -7.90
CA LEU A 134 9.70 5.40 -8.22
C LEU A 134 10.52 5.76 -6.97
N GLY A 135 11.67 5.13 -6.74
CA GLY A 135 12.52 5.49 -5.60
C GLY A 135 13.83 4.75 -5.41
N GLN A 136 14.13 3.69 -6.17
CA GLN A 136 15.33 2.87 -5.95
C GLN A 136 16.63 3.43 -6.55
N SER A 137 16.75 4.74 -6.79
CA SER A 137 17.97 5.31 -7.40
C SER A 137 18.76 6.26 -6.50
N LEU A 138 18.46 6.38 -5.20
CA LEU A 138 19.14 7.37 -4.35
C LEU A 138 19.87 6.84 -3.11
N PHE A 139 19.74 5.56 -2.76
CA PHE A 139 20.49 4.99 -1.62
C PHE A 139 20.99 3.59 -1.94
N GLY A 140 21.93 3.50 -2.88
CA GLY A 140 22.88 2.39 -2.94
C GLY A 140 24.17 2.82 -2.24
N HIS A 141 24.53 2.13 -1.16
CA HIS A 141 25.89 2.07 -0.64
C HIS A 141 26.41 0.65 -0.83
#